data_AF-A0A940VQC3-F1
#
_entry.id   AF-A0A940VQC3-F1
#
_cell.length_a   1.000
_cell.length_b   1.000
_cell.length_c   1.000
_cell.angle_alpha   90.00
_cell.angle_beta   90.00
_cell.angle_gamma   90.00
#
_symmetry.space_group_name_H-M   'P 1'
#
loop_
_entity.id
_entity.type
_entity.pdbx_description
1 polymer ?
#
loop_
_entity_poly.entity_id
_entity_poly.type
_entity_poly.pdbx_seq_one_letter_code
_entity_poly.pdbx_strand_id
1 'polypeptide(L)'
;MDSKKYTRYNWIGFGVNVALLHLIGIACLLSSTSGPTFWGLGFLAYTLGLRHAFDADHIVAIDNTIRKLVQQNKNAVGVGFYFSLGHSTVVFLMTLVTVFVTQWAETSMPQLKDIGGIIGTTVSGVFLILIGVLNLIVAVNIYRLYGSFFKSPV
;
A
#
# COMPACT_ATOMS: atom_id res chain seq x y z
N MET A 1 14.55 38.43 8.68
CA MET A 1 14.99 37.24 7.92
C MET A 1 14.99 36.08 8.89
N ASP A 2 13.86 35.39 8.99
CA ASP A 2 13.60 34.43 10.07
C ASP A 2 13.89 33.01 9.57
N SER A 3 15.01 32.45 10.01
CA SER A 3 15.48 31.12 9.64
C SER A 3 14.62 30.07 10.34
N LYS A 4 13.45 29.77 9.74
CA LYS A 4 12.56 28.70 10.21
C LYS A 4 13.38 27.43 10.44
N LYS A 5 13.43 27.01 11.71
CA LYS A 5 13.95 25.73 12.18
C LYS A 5 13.41 24.63 11.28
N TYR A 6 14.27 24.05 10.45
CA TYR A 6 14.02 22.74 9.87
C TYR A 6 14.09 21.74 11.03
N THR A 7 12.96 21.45 11.66
CA THR A 7 12.84 20.38 12.65
C THR A 7 13.26 19.10 11.94
N ARG A 8 14.43 18.55 12.31
CA ARG A 8 14.96 17.31 11.75
C ARG A 8 14.03 16.18 12.18
N TYR A 9 13.05 15.88 11.34
CA TYR A 9 12.07 14.84 11.64
C TYR A 9 12.80 13.50 11.81
N ASN A 10 12.48 12.78 12.88
CA ASN A 10 13.20 11.57 13.24
C ASN A 10 12.63 10.36 12.50
N TRP A 11 13.01 10.18 11.23
CA TRP A 11 12.65 9.02 10.40
C TRP A 11 13.03 7.68 11.05
N ILE A 12 14.00 7.71 11.97
CA ILE A 12 14.43 6.56 12.78
C ILE A 12 13.25 5.98 13.57
N GLY A 13 12.34 6.82 14.08
CA GLY A 13 11.16 6.34 14.81
C GLY A 13 10.27 5.44 13.95
N PHE A 14 10.01 5.83 12.70
CA PHE A 14 9.24 4.99 11.78
C PHE A 14 9.99 3.70 11.42
N GLY A 15 11.29 3.80 11.14
CA GLY A 15 12.12 2.63 10.83
C GLY A 15 12.16 1.59 11.96
N VAL A 16 12.28 2.04 13.21
CA VAL A 16 12.25 1.16 14.39
C VAL A 16 10.90 0.45 14.52
N ASN A 17 9.78 1.17 14.34
CA ASN A 17 8.45 0.55 14.39
C ASN A 17 8.28 -0.52 13.30
N VAL A 18 8.73 -0.23 12.07
CA VAL A 18 8.68 -1.20 10.96
C VAL A 18 9.51 -2.44 11.28
N ALA A 19 10.72 -2.27 11.81
CA ALA A 19 11.59 -3.38 12.21
C ALA A 19 10.95 -4.23 13.32
N LEU A 20 10.35 -3.59 14.33
CA LEU A 20 9.64 -4.29 15.40
C LEU A 20 8.48 -5.13 14.87
N LEU A 21 7.67 -4.58 13.95
CA LEU A 21 6.57 -5.33 13.33
C LEU A 21 7.06 -6.56 12.56
N HIS A 22 8.19 -6.44 11.85
CA HIS A 22 8.80 -7.56 11.13
C HIS A 22 9.31 -8.64 12.10
N LEU A 23 10.00 -8.23 13.17
CA LEU A 23 10.50 -9.16 14.18
C LEU A 23 9.35 -9.91 14.86
N ILE A 24 8.26 -9.22 15.19
CA ILE A 24 7.06 -9.84 15.77
C ILE A 24 6.46 -10.84 14.78
N GLY A 25 6.29 -10.48 13.51
CA GLY A 25 5.75 -11.37 12.48
C GLY A 25 6.59 -12.64 12.27
N ILE A 26 7.91 -12.49 12.20
CA ILE A 26 8.85 -13.60 12.07
C ILE A 26 8.84 -14.48 13.33
N ALA A 27 8.85 -13.87 14.52
CA ALA A 27 8.78 -14.61 15.78
C ALA A 27 7.49 -15.44 15.87
N CYS A 28 6.33 -14.86 15.50
CA CYS A 28 5.07 -15.58 15.42
C CYS A 28 5.14 -16.77 14.45
N LEU A 29 5.71 -16.58 13.25
CA LEU A 29 5.86 -17.66 12.26
C LEU A 29 6.75 -18.81 12.80
N LEU A 30 7.88 -18.48 13.41
CA LEU A 30 8.83 -19.46 13.97
C LEU A 30 8.29 -20.15 15.23
N SER A 31 7.39 -19.50 15.98
CA SER A 31 6.75 -20.11 17.16
C SER A 31 5.74 -21.21 16.80
N SER A 32 5.32 -21.30 15.54
CA SER A 32 4.34 -22.29 15.09
C SER A 32 4.91 -23.71 15.07
N THR A 33 4.17 -24.65 15.65
CA THR A 33 4.50 -26.09 15.66
C THR A 33 3.95 -26.85 14.46
N SER A 34 3.39 -26.17 13.46
CA SER A 34 2.69 -26.77 12.31
C SER A 34 3.58 -27.43 11.25
N GLY A 35 4.90 -27.51 11.49
CA GLY A 35 5.86 -28.22 10.64
C GLY A 35 6.37 -27.41 9.42
N PRO A 36 7.29 -28.00 8.63
CA PRO A 36 8.05 -27.27 7.59
C PRO A 36 7.19 -26.67 6.47
N THR A 37 6.08 -27.32 6.11
CA THR A 37 5.16 -26.83 5.08
C THR A 37 4.54 -25.49 5.45
N PHE A 38 4.18 -25.30 6.73
CA PHE A 38 3.60 -24.05 7.21
C PHE A 38 4.62 -22.90 7.15
N TRP A 39 5.89 -23.17 7.50
CA TRP A 39 6.97 -22.18 7.37
C TRP A 39 7.23 -21.82 5.91
N GLY A 40 7.17 -22.79 4.98
CA GLY A 40 7.27 -22.54 3.55
C GLY A 40 6.14 -21.63 3.03
N LEU A 41 4.89 -21.88 3.43
CA LEU A 41 3.75 -21.03 3.10
C LEU A 41 3.86 -19.63 3.73
N GLY A 42 4.33 -19.54 4.98
CA GLY A 42 4.56 -18.26 5.65
C GLY A 42 5.66 -17.43 4.98
N PHE A 43 6.75 -18.06 4.57
CA PHE A 43 7.81 -17.41 3.79
C PHE A 43 7.29 -16.93 2.43
N LEU A 44 6.51 -17.76 1.73
CA LEU A 44 5.87 -17.38 0.47
C LEU A 44 4.92 -16.19 0.66
N ALA A 45 4.06 -16.22 1.68
CA ALA A 45 3.16 -15.13 2.01
C ALA A 45 3.93 -13.83 2.32
N TYR A 46 5.03 -13.92 3.07
CA TYR A 46 5.89 -12.78 3.37
C TYR A 46 6.53 -12.17 2.10
N THR A 47 7.09 -13.01 1.22
CA THR A 47 7.70 -12.53 -0.04
C THR A 47 6.67 -11.97 -1.03
N LEU A 48 5.50 -12.60 -1.15
CA LEU A 48 4.40 -12.06 -1.95
C LEU A 48 3.85 -10.75 -1.38
N GLY A 49 3.77 -10.63 -0.05
CA GLY A 49 3.39 -9.38 0.63
C GLY A 49 4.40 -8.26 0.42
N LEU A 50 5.71 -8.57 0.52
CA LEU A 50 6.77 -7.60 0.19
C LEU A 50 6.67 -7.12 -1.26
N ARG A 51 6.41 -8.03 -2.22
CA ARG A 51 6.21 -7.66 -3.62
C ARG A 51 5.00 -6.76 -3.78
N HIS A 52 3.87 -7.12 -3.18
CA HIS A 52 2.63 -6.35 -3.24
C HIS A 52 2.79 -4.92 -2.72
N ALA A 53 3.62 -4.71 -1.68
CA ALA A 53 3.89 -3.38 -1.15
C ALA A 53 4.53 -2.41 -2.18
N PHE A 54 5.13 -2.93 -3.26
CA PHE A 54 5.69 -2.14 -4.36
C PHE A 54 4.77 -1.99 -5.57
N ASP A 55 3.51 -2.43 -5.46
CA ASP A 55 2.53 -2.26 -6.54
C ASP A 55 2.28 -0.77 -6.82
N ALA A 56 2.00 -0.46 -8.09
CA ALA A 56 1.97 0.91 -8.59
C ALA A 56 0.87 1.76 -7.94
N ASP A 57 -0.20 1.14 -7.46
CA ASP A 57 -1.32 1.80 -6.79
C ASP A 57 -0.92 2.39 -5.43
N HIS A 58 -0.10 1.68 -4.64
CA HIS A 58 0.46 2.20 -3.41
C HIS A 58 1.37 3.41 -3.66
N ILE A 59 2.28 3.30 -4.63
CA ILE A 59 3.21 4.37 -4.99
C ILE A 59 2.45 5.62 -5.42
N VAL A 60 1.47 5.44 -6.31
CA VAL A 60 0.62 6.52 -6.82
C VAL A 60 -0.21 7.18 -5.72
N ALA A 61 -0.82 6.40 -4.82
CA ALA A 61 -1.66 6.93 -3.75
C ALA A 61 -0.83 7.76 -2.75
N ILE A 62 0.35 7.26 -2.38
CA ILE A 62 1.29 7.97 -1.50
C ILE A 62 1.77 9.26 -2.18
N ASP A 63 2.22 9.19 -3.44
CA ASP A 63 2.72 10.36 -4.18
C ASP A 63 1.65 11.44 -4.31
N ASN A 64 0.43 11.08 -4.71
CA ASN A 64 -0.68 12.02 -4.82
C ASN A 64 -1.01 12.68 -3.47
N THR A 65 -0.99 11.93 -2.38
CA THR A 65 -1.22 12.46 -1.03
C THR A 65 -0.11 13.41 -0.59
N ILE A 66 1.16 13.05 -0.84
CA ILE A 66 2.31 13.90 -0.55
C ILE A 66 2.23 15.20 -1.34
N ARG A 67 2.01 15.12 -2.66
CA ARG A 67 1.86 16.31 -3.52
C ARG A 67 0.72 17.21 -3.05
N LYS A 68 -0.42 16.63 -2.67
CA LYS A 68 -1.57 17.39 -2.16
C LYS A 68 -1.23 18.11 -0.86
N LEU A 69 -0.57 17.46 0.09
CA LEU A 69 -0.17 18.08 1.36
C LEU A 69 0.87 19.18 1.16
N VAL A 70 1.86 18.95 0.29
CA VAL A 70 2.87 19.95 -0.06
C VAL A 70 2.24 21.17 -0.73
N GLN A 71 1.30 20.98 -1.66
CA GLN A 71 0.53 22.07 -2.28
C GLN A 71 -0.25 22.89 -1.24
N GLN A 72 -0.69 22.28 -0.16
CA GLN A 72 -1.38 22.93 0.95
C GLN A 72 -0.42 23.52 2.00
N ASN A 73 0.91 23.55 1.74
CA ASN A 73 1.94 23.92 2.72
C ASN A 73 1.86 23.11 4.04
N LYS A 74 1.35 21.88 3.98
CA LYS A 74 1.28 20.96 5.13
C LYS A 74 2.48 20.02 5.12
N ASN A 75 2.81 19.51 6.30
CA ASN A 75 3.86 18.52 6.46
C ASN A 75 3.39 17.15 5.89
N ALA A 76 4.21 16.55 5.03
CA ALA A 76 3.97 15.25 4.41
C ALA A 76 4.82 14.10 5.01
N VAL A 77 5.59 14.37 6.07
CA VAL A 77 6.40 13.34 6.74
C VAL A 77 5.50 12.29 7.38
N GLY A 78 5.79 11.02 7.14
CA GLY A 78 5.06 9.87 7.71
C GLY A 78 3.83 9.43 6.94
N VAL A 79 3.44 10.11 5.85
CA VAL A 79 2.30 9.72 4.99
C VAL A 79 2.41 8.27 4.54
N GLY A 80 3.59 7.86 4.05
CA GLY A 80 3.82 6.47 3.62
C GLY A 80 3.66 5.44 4.75
N PHE A 81 4.14 5.76 5.96
CA PHE A 81 4.00 4.87 7.11
C PHE A 81 2.54 4.67 7.51
N TYR A 82 1.77 5.77 7.65
CA TYR A 82 0.36 5.67 8.02
C TYR A 82 -0.51 5.08 6.92
N PHE A 83 -0.18 5.34 5.65
CA PHE A 83 -0.85 4.70 4.51
C PHE A 83 -0.65 3.18 4.54
N SER A 84 0.60 2.73 4.70
CA SER A 84 0.92 1.30 4.82
C SER A 84 0.25 0.67 6.04
N LEU A 85 0.31 1.31 7.21
CA LEU A 85 -0.31 0.81 8.44
C LEU A 85 -1.84 0.67 8.29
N GLY A 86 -2.50 1.68 7.71
CA GLY A 86 -3.94 1.65 7.47
C GLY A 86 -4.34 0.56 6.48
N HIS A 87 -3.66 0.47 5.33
CA HIS A 87 -3.93 -0.55 4.32
C HIS A 87 -3.71 -1.97 4.88
N SER A 88 -2.57 -2.22 5.55
CA SER A 88 -2.28 -3.51 6.17
C SER A 88 -3.30 -3.90 7.24
N THR A 89 -3.85 -2.93 8.00
CA THR A 89 -4.90 -3.20 8.99
C THR A 89 -6.17 -3.73 8.32
N VAL A 90 -6.60 -3.08 7.23
CA VAL A 90 -7.79 -3.53 6.47
C VAL A 90 -7.54 -4.92 5.87
N VAL A 91 -6.38 -5.16 5.26
CA VAL A 91 -6.02 -6.46 4.68
C VAL A 91 -5.97 -7.56 5.74
N PHE A 92 -5.40 -7.26 6.92
CA PHE A 92 -5.35 -8.21 8.04
C PHE A 92 -6.76 -8.58 8.53
N LEU A 93 -7.63 -7.59 8.75
CA LEU A 93 -9.03 -7.83 9.12
C LEU A 93 -9.77 -8.63 8.06
N MET A 94 -9.59 -8.30 6.77
CA MET A 94 -10.21 -9.04 5.67
C MET A 94 -9.71 -10.48 5.59
N THR A 95 -8.44 -10.73 5.93
CA THR A 95 -7.87 -12.08 6.00
C THR A 95 -8.52 -12.87 7.13
N LEU A 96 -8.67 -12.28 8.33
CA LEU A 96 -9.38 -12.93 9.44
C LEU A 96 -10.82 -13.28 9.07
N VAL A 97 -11.56 -12.31 8.51
CA VAL A 97 -12.94 -12.54 8.03
C VAL A 97 -12.97 -13.64 6.99
N THR A 98 -12.04 -13.64 6.03
CA THR A 98 -11.96 -14.67 4.99
C THR A 98 -11.70 -16.05 5.57
N VAL A 99 -10.83 -16.19 6.58
CA VAL A 99 -10.59 -17.48 7.26
C VAL A 99 -11.90 -18.00 7.88
N PHE A 100 -12.64 -17.15 8.59
CA PHE A 100 -13.93 -17.56 9.17
C PHE A 100 -14.99 -17.89 8.10
N VAL A 101 -15.11 -17.05 7.07
CA VAL A 101 -16.08 -17.24 5.99
C VAL A 101 -15.76 -18.49 5.18
N THR A 102 -14.49 -18.76 4.87
CA THR A 102 -14.09 -19.96 4.11
C THR A 102 -14.39 -21.23 4.88
N GLN A 103 -14.13 -21.26 6.19
CA GLN A 103 -14.44 -22.40 7.05
C GLN A 103 -15.96 -22.65 7.15
N TRP A 104 -16.77 -21.59 7.15
CA TRP A 104 -18.23 -21.69 7.07
C TRP A 104 -18.74 -22.06 5.66
N ALA A 105 -18.12 -21.53 4.60
CA ALA A 105 -18.52 -21.76 3.22
C ALA A 105 -18.24 -23.19 2.75
N GLU A 106 -17.17 -23.83 3.24
CA GLU A 106 -16.87 -25.24 2.96
C GLU A 106 -18.01 -26.19 3.38
N THR A 107 -18.82 -25.81 4.38
CA THR A 107 -19.96 -26.62 4.82
C THR A 107 -21.29 -26.25 4.15
N SER A 108 -21.44 -25.03 3.63
CA SER A 108 -22.76 -24.50 3.25
C SER A 108 -22.94 -24.13 1.76
N MET A 109 -21.95 -23.53 1.09
CA MET A 109 -22.10 -23.06 -0.31
C MET A 109 -20.75 -22.86 -1.04
N PRO A 110 -20.28 -23.82 -1.85
CA PRO A 110 -19.00 -23.73 -2.56
C PRO A 110 -18.93 -22.63 -3.64
N GLN A 111 -20.08 -22.30 -4.25
CA GLN A 111 -20.18 -21.40 -5.41
C GLN A 111 -19.89 -19.92 -5.08
N LEU A 112 -19.95 -19.55 -3.79
CA LEU A 112 -19.76 -18.17 -3.35
C LEU A 112 -18.29 -17.70 -3.49
N LYS A 113 -17.34 -18.65 -3.46
CA LYS A 113 -15.90 -18.37 -3.51
C LYS A 113 -15.45 -17.85 -4.88
N ASP A 114 -15.96 -18.45 -5.96
CA ASP A 114 -15.56 -18.11 -7.33
C ASP A 114 -16.15 -16.76 -7.77
N ILE A 115 -17.42 -16.51 -7.44
CA ILE A 115 -18.12 -15.27 -7.80
C ILE A 115 -17.49 -14.07 -7.07
N GLY A 116 -17.14 -14.22 -5.79
CA GLY A 116 -16.50 -13.16 -5.01
C GLY A 116 -15.15 -12.73 -5.58
N GLY A 117 -14.33 -13.70 -6.01
CA GLY A 117 -13.02 -13.43 -6.62
C GLY A 117 -13.14 -12.64 -7.93
N ILE A 118 -14.07 -13.03 -8.81
CA ILE A 118 -14.28 -12.37 -10.12
C ILE A 118 -14.78 -10.94 -9.95
N ILE A 119 -15.78 -10.72 -9.08
CA ILE A 119 -16.31 -9.38 -8.84
C ILE A 119 -15.23 -8.49 -8.21
N GLY A 120 -14.52 -8.99 -7.19
CA GLY A 120 -13.47 -8.23 -6.50
C GLY A 120 -12.34 -7.82 -7.44
N THR A 121 -11.84 -8.75 -8.27
CA THR A 121 -10.79 -8.46 -9.25
C THR A 121 -11.27 -7.50 -10.35
N THR A 122 -12.50 -7.66 -10.83
CA THR A 122 -13.06 -6.78 -11.88
C THR A 122 -13.25 -5.35 -11.35
N VAL A 123 -13.89 -5.18 -10.21
CA VAL A 123 -14.15 -3.86 -9.61
C VAL A 123 -12.83 -3.16 -9.27
N SER A 124 -11.89 -3.89 -8.65
CA SER A 124 -10.58 -3.34 -8.30
C SER A 124 -9.78 -2.96 -9.54
N GLY A 125 -9.76 -3.83 -10.56
CA GLY A 125 -9.05 -3.59 -11.82
C GLY A 125 -9.57 -2.35 -12.56
N VAL A 126 -10.88 -2.19 -12.66
CA VAL A 126 -11.50 -1.00 -13.30
C VAL A 126 -11.13 0.27 -12.54
N PHE A 127 -11.18 0.25 -11.21
CA PHE A 127 -10.81 1.40 -10.38
C PHE A 127 -9.33 1.80 -10.58
N LEU A 128 -8.42 0.83 -10.61
CA LEU A 128 -6.99 1.08 -10.83
C LEU A 128 -6.71 1.66 -12.21
N ILE A 129 -7.36 1.16 -13.25
CA ILE A 129 -7.24 1.71 -14.60
C ILE A 129 -7.71 3.17 -14.62
N LEU A 130 -8.84 3.47 -13.98
CA LEU A 130 -9.38 4.83 -13.91
C LEU A 130 -8.39 5.81 -13.26
N ILE A 131 -7.86 5.47 -12.09
CA ILE A 131 -6.88 6.32 -11.39
C ILE A 131 -5.58 6.43 -12.20
N GLY A 132 -5.15 5.35 -12.84
CA GLY A 132 -3.99 5.35 -13.74
C GLY A 132 -4.14 6.34 -14.90
N VAL A 133 -5.30 6.35 -15.56
CA VAL A 133 -5.60 7.29 -16.66
C VAL A 133 -5.62 8.73 -16.15
N LEU A 134 -6.26 9.00 -15.01
CA LEU A 134 -6.31 10.35 -14.43
C LEU A 134 -4.90 10.88 -14.12
N ASN A 135 -4.03 10.05 -13.54
CA ASN A 135 -2.65 10.46 -13.27
C ASN A 135 -1.84 10.67 -14.56
N LEU A 136 -2.08 9.85 -15.60
CA LEU A 136 -1.44 10.03 -16.90
C LEU A 136 -1.80 11.38 -17.52
N ILE A 137 -3.07 11.79 -17.44
CA ILE A 137 -3.52 13.10 -17.93
C ILE A 137 -2.80 14.24 -17.18
N VAL A 138 -2.70 14.15 -15.84
CA VAL A 138 -1.96 15.14 -15.04
C VAL A 138 -0.49 15.19 -15.45
N ALA A 139 0.15 14.04 -15.63
CA ALA A 139 1.55 13.95 -16.06
C ALA A 139 1.78 14.61 -17.43
N VAL A 140 0.91 14.33 -18.42
CA VAL A 140 0.99 14.94 -19.75
C VAL A 140 0.81 16.46 -19.68
N ASN A 141 -0.13 16.95 -18.87
CA ASN A 141 -0.36 18.39 -18.69
C ASN A 141 0.88 19.10 -18.09
N ILE A 142 1.49 18.50 -17.07
CA ILE A 142 2.74 19.02 -16.47
C ILE A 142 3.88 19.02 -17.50
N TYR A 143 4.04 17.94 -18.26
CA TYR A 143 5.08 17.84 -19.28
C TYR A 143 4.94 18.90 -20.38
N ARG A 144 3.71 19.14 -20.85
CA ARG A 144 3.42 20.18 -21.85
C ARG A 144 3.70 21.59 -21.31
N LEU A 145 3.34 21.87 -20.06
CA LEU A 145 3.65 23.13 -19.38
C LEU A 145 5.17 23.37 -19.30
N TYR A 146 5.92 22.34 -18.92
CA TYR A 146 7.38 22.40 -18.87
C TYR A 146 8.00 22.67 -20.25
N GLY A 147 7.52 21.99 -21.29
CA GLY A 147 7.97 22.23 -22.68
C GLY A 147 7.62 23.63 -23.21
N SER A 148 6.49 24.20 -22.80
CA SER A 148 6.12 25.58 -23.16
C SER A 148 7.00 26.61 -22.47
N PHE A 149 7.44 26.36 -21.23
CA PHE A 149 8.31 27.26 -20.47
C PHE A 149 9.69 27.43 -21.12
N PHE A 150 10.19 26.38 -21.78
CA PHE A 150 11.51 26.39 -22.44
C PHE A 150 11.48 26.93 -23.88
N LYS A 151 10.29 27.18 -24.43
CA LYS A 151 10.09 27.66 -25.81
C LYS A 151 9.86 29.17 -25.91
N SER A 152 9.95 29.89 -24.79
CA SER A 152 9.94 31.35 -24.75
C SER A 152 11.38 31.87 -24.79
N PRO A 153 11.91 32.30 -25.96
CA PRO A 153 13.11 33.13 -25.98
C PRO A 153 12.77 34.47 -25.34
N VAL A 154 13.63 34.93 -24.42
CA VAL A 154 13.73 36.36 -24.08
C VAL A 154 14.15 37.12 -25.33
#